data_AF-A0A966SBD4-F1
#
_entry.id   AF-A0A966SBD4-F1
#
_cell.length_a   1.000
_cell.length_b   1.000
_cell.length_c   1.000
_cell.angle_alpha   90.00
_cell.angle_beta   90.00
_cell.angle_gamma   90.00
#
_symmetry.space_group_name_H-M   'P 1'
#
loop_
_entity.id
_entity.type
_entity.pdbx_description
1 polymer ?
#
loop_
_entity_poly.entity_id
_entity_poly.type
_entity_poly.pdbx_seq_one_letter_code
_entity_poly.pdbx_strand_id
1 'polypeptide(L)'
;MNADLLPSLRHLVRGLSALFWGLPSTLLICVLMAVAEFPRALGCAPPVITTGLLGYGVWELAHFQPQERTWQLALDRARLLALVNFALSPFVYFWSRLPTEMFFYQTVVVLAFTGLLFLCQLNHVLQRLAAMLPDETLRDDMRFFTRFNLALMLGSACSFAGYQVLERTSALPQGLIETLNLAHGVRTRFALIVVLVLLPVSMTMSLVWKTKEVVLGGVFGPRG
;
A
#
# COMPACT_ATOMS: atom_id res chain seq x y z
N MET A 1 -28.22 -12.67 20.57
CA MET A 1 -27.26 -12.60 19.44
C MET A 1 -27.55 -11.29 18.71
N ASN A 2 -26.76 -10.27 19.01
CA ASN A 2 -27.19 -8.87 18.92
C ASN A 2 -27.41 -8.42 17.46
N ALA A 3 -28.56 -7.82 17.19
CA ALA A 3 -28.95 -7.31 15.87
C ALA A 3 -27.95 -6.28 15.29
N ASP A 4 -27.12 -5.66 16.14
CA ASP A 4 -26.12 -4.65 15.77
C ASP A 4 -24.77 -5.21 15.29
N LEU A 5 -24.51 -6.51 15.49
CA LEU A 5 -23.26 -7.15 15.06
C LEU A 5 -23.26 -7.42 13.54
N LEU A 6 -24.40 -7.80 12.97
CA LEU A 6 -24.50 -8.14 11.55
C LEU A 6 -24.24 -6.94 10.60
N PRO A 7 -24.76 -5.73 10.87
CA PRO A 7 -24.46 -4.55 10.05
C PRO A 7 -22.99 -4.15 10.13
N SER A 8 -22.39 -4.13 11.33
CA SER A 8 -20.99 -3.74 11.52
C SER A 8 -20.01 -4.72 10.86
N LEU A 9 -20.29 -6.02 10.89
CA LEU A 9 -19.55 -7.05 10.15
C LEU A 9 -19.67 -6.89 8.63
N ARG A 10 -20.84 -6.47 8.13
CA ARG A 10 -21.02 -6.20 6.68
C ARG A 10 -20.11 -5.06 6.22
N HIS A 11 -20.03 -3.97 6.98
CA HIS A 11 -19.12 -2.86 6.70
C HIS A 11 -17.66 -3.31 6.71
N LEU A 12 -17.29 -4.17 7.67
CA LEU A 12 -15.94 -4.75 7.75
C LEU A 12 -15.59 -5.55 6.50
N VAL A 13 -16.45 -6.47 6.06
CA VAL A 13 -16.22 -7.30 4.85
C VAL A 13 -16.14 -6.43 3.59
N ARG A 14 -16.99 -5.41 3.47
CA ARG A 14 -16.95 -4.45 2.35
C ARG A 14 -15.64 -3.67 2.33
N GLY A 15 -15.19 -3.17 3.48
CA GLY A 15 -13.92 -2.46 3.63
C GLY A 15 -12.73 -3.33 3.25
N LEU A 16 -12.66 -4.56 3.78
CA LEU A 16 -11.62 -5.52 3.43
C LEU A 16 -11.64 -5.87 1.92
N SER A 17 -12.82 -6.04 1.33
CA SER A 17 -12.93 -6.31 -0.12
C SER A 17 -12.49 -5.12 -0.97
N ALA A 18 -12.82 -3.89 -0.57
CA ALA A 18 -12.37 -2.67 -1.24
C ALA A 18 -10.85 -2.53 -1.17
N LEU A 19 -10.24 -2.84 -0.02
CA LEU A 19 -8.78 -2.83 0.15
C LEU A 19 -8.10 -3.93 -0.67
N PHE A 20 -8.66 -5.14 -0.69
CA PHE A 20 -8.13 -6.26 -1.44
C PHE A 20 -7.99 -5.95 -2.93
N TRP A 21 -9.01 -5.33 -3.53
CA TRP A 21 -8.98 -4.93 -4.94
C TRP A 21 -8.26 -3.59 -5.16
N GLY A 22 -8.37 -2.66 -4.22
CA GLY A 22 -7.78 -1.33 -4.32
C GLY A 22 -6.26 -1.36 -4.28
N LEU A 23 -5.65 -2.23 -3.47
CA LEU A 23 -4.19 -2.31 -3.32
C LEU A 23 -3.46 -2.65 -4.62
N PRO A 24 -3.72 -3.80 -5.27
CA PRO A 24 -3.07 -4.15 -6.53
C PRO A 24 -3.46 -3.18 -7.65
N SER A 25 -4.71 -2.72 -7.69
CA SER A 25 -5.17 -1.78 -8.72
C SER A 25 -4.46 -0.43 -8.63
N THR A 26 -4.30 0.11 -7.43
CA THR A 26 -3.58 1.39 -7.22
C THR A 26 -2.12 1.25 -7.63
N LEU A 27 -1.44 0.20 -7.17
CA LEU A 27 -0.06 -0.06 -7.54
C LEU A 27 0.08 -0.17 -9.07
N LEU A 28 -0.75 -1.01 -9.69
CA LEU A 28 -0.71 -1.26 -11.13
C LEU A 28 -0.97 0.02 -11.91
N ILE A 29 -2.02 0.78 -11.59
CA ILE A 29 -2.37 2.00 -12.32
C ILE A 29 -1.31 3.08 -12.13
N CYS A 30 -0.83 3.32 -10.90
CA CYS A 30 0.21 4.32 -10.66
C CYS A 30 1.51 3.97 -11.39
N VAL A 31 1.92 2.69 -11.38
CA VAL A 31 3.13 2.23 -12.08
C VAL A 31 2.94 2.29 -13.60
N LEU A 32 1.83 1.77 -14.13
CA LEU A 32 1.54 1.83 -15.56
C LEU A 32 1.48 3.27 -16.06
N MET A 33 0.88 4.19 -15.28
CA MET A 33 0.81 5.59 -15.66
C MET A 33 2.19 6.28 -15.59
N ALA A 34 3.08 5.84 -14.70
CA ALA A 34 4.43 6.37 -14.61
C ALA A 34 5.37 5.86 -15.71
N VAL A 35 5.18 4.62 -16.19
CA VAL A 35 6.13 3.93 -17.10
C VAL A 35 5.60 3.75 -18.52
N ALA A 36 4.28 3.63 -18.71
CA ALA A 36 3.65 3.34 -19.99
C ALA A 36 2.78 4.50 -20.48
N GLU A 37 2.53 4.54 -21.78
CA GLU A 37 1.65 5.53 -22.40
C GLU A 37 0.19 5.23 -22.09
N PHE A 38 -0.31 5.79 -20.99
CA PHE A 38 -1.71 5.66 -20.61
C PHE A 38 -2.63 6.49 -21.54
N PRO A 39 -3.84 6.01 -21.89
CA PRO A 39 -4.75 6.73 -22.79
C PRO A 39 -5.04 8.15 -22.29
N ARG A 40 -4.80 9.16 -23.14
CA ARG A 40 -5.00 10.59 -22.76
C ARG A 40 -6.43 10.89 -22.31
N ALA A 41 -7.41 10.16 -22.87
CA ALA A 41 -8.82 10.31 -22.58
C ALA A 41 -9.18 10.05 -21.10
N LEU A 42 -8.39 9.25 -20.39
CA LEU A 42 -8.64 8.93 -18.98
C LEU A 42 -8.07 9.99 -18.02
N GLY A 43 -7.16 10.85 -18.50
CA GLY A 43 -6.54 11.90 -17.69
C GLY A 43 -5.93 11.39 -16.38
N CYS A 44 -6.14 12.13 -15.30
CA CYS A 44 -5.72 11.77 -13.94
C CYS A 44 -6.75 10.92 -13.18
N ALA A 45 -7.89 10.55 -13.79
CA ALA A 45 -8.95 9.84 -13.08
C ALA A 45 -8.53 8.45 -12.57
N PRO A 46 -7.79 7.60 -13.32
CA PRO A 46 -7.43 6.26 -12.88
C PRO A 46 -6.67 6.19 -11.52
N PRO A 47 -5.58 6.95 -11.30
CA PRO A 47 -4.89 6.92 -10.01
C PRO A 47 -5.73 7.52 -8.87
N VAL A 48 -6.58 8.51 -9.16
CA VAL A 48 -7.49 9.12 -8.19
C VAL A 48 -8.59 8.14 -7.75
N ILE A 49 -9.18 7.41 -8.71
CA ILE A 49 -10.23 6.43 -8.41
C ILE A 49 -9.68 5.28 -7.55
N THR A 50 -8.51 4.76 -7.90
CA THR A 50 -7.92 3.62 -7.19
C THR A 50 -7.43 3.99 -5.78
N THR A 51 -6.77 5.13 -5.63
CA THR A 51 -6.43 5.66 -4.30
C THR A 51 -7.67 6.03 -3.48
N GLY A 52 -8.72 6.53 -4.12
CA GLY A 52 -10.03 6.77 -3.49
C GLY A 52 -10.68 5.50 -2.98
N LEU A 53 -10.57 4.39 -3.72
CA LEU A 53 -11.06 3.07 -3.30
C LEU A 53 -10.33 2.56 -2.04
N LEU A 54 -9.03 2.83 -1.90
CA LEU A 54 -8.28 2.53 -0.67
C LEU A 54 -8.82 3.34 0.51
N GLY A 55 -9.03 4.65 0.32
CA GLY A 55 -9.61 5.53 1.33
C GLY A 55 -11.00 5.08 1.77
N TYR A 56 -11.86 4.73 0.81
CA TYR A 56 -13.19 4.15 1.06
C TYR A 56 -13.11 2.86 1.88
N GLY A 57 -12.18 1.96 1.54
CA GLY A 57 -11.96 0.72 2.26
C GLY A 57 -11.61 0.95 3.74
N VAL A 58 -10.71 1.88 4.04
CA VAL A 58 -10.38 2.24 5.44
C VAL A 58 -11.54 2.93 6.15
N TRP A 59 -12.33 3.74 5.43
CA TRP A 59 -13.50 4.41 5.99
C TRP A 59 -14.58 3.43 6.44
N GLU A 60 -14.84 2.39 5.64
CA GLU A 60 -15.77 1.31 5.97
C GLU A 60 -15.30 0.53 7.21
N LEU A 61 -14.00 0.23 7.33
CA LEU A 61 -13.46 -0.47 8.51
C LEU A 61 -13.74 0.28 9.82
N ALA A 62 -13.78 1.61 9.81
CA ALA A 62 -14.00 2.38 11.03
C ALA A 62 -15.40 2.28 11.63
N HIS A 63 -16.39 1.80 10.85
CA HIS A 63 -17.72 1.54 11.37
C HIS A 63 -17.74 0.28 12.26
N PHE A 64 -16.72 -0.57 12.16
CA PHE A 64 -16.54 -1.71 13.04
C PHE A 64 -15.99 -1.24 14.40
N GLN A 65 -16.63 -1.63 15.50
CA GLN A 65 -16.23 -1.32 16.88
C GLN A 65 -15.79 0.15 17.14
N PRO A 66 -16.71 1.14 17.03
CA PRO A 66 -16.39 2.56 17.26
C PRO A 66 -15.95 2.87 18.69
N GLN A 67 -16.24 1.98 19.65
CA GLN A 67 -15.90 2.15 21.07
C GLN A 67 -14.41 1.87 21.37
N GLU A 68 -13.73 1.11 20.51
CA GLU A 68 -12.33 0.73 20.73
C GLU A 68 -11.39 1.87 20.29
N ARG A 69 -10.87 2.63 21.27
CA ARG A 69 -10.00 3.79 21.00
C ARG A 69 -8.73 3.43 20.22
N THR A 70 -8.10 2.31 20.56
CA THR A 70 -6.83 1.89 19.91
C THR A 70 -7.03 1.54 18.43
N TRP A 71 -8.19 1.00 18.09
CA TRP A 71 -8.61 0.70 16.73
C TRP A 71 -8.89 1.96 15.91
N GLN A 72 -9.68 2.88 16.45
CA GLN A 72 -9.97 4.15 15.77
C GLN A 72 -8.70 4.96 15.52
N LEU A 73 -7.79 5.03 16.50
CA LEU A 73 -6.49 5.71 16.32
C LEU A 73 -5.64 5.08 15.21
N ALA A 74 -5.65 3.74 15.09
CA ALA A 74 -4.91 3.06 14.03
C ALA A 74 -5.52 3.35 12.65
N LEU A 75 -6.84 3.41 12.56
CA LEU A 75 -7.58 3.74 11.35
C LEU A 75 -7.43 5.21 10.95
N ASP A 76 -7.43 6.13 11.90
CA ASP A 76 -7.27 7.57 11.61
C ASP A 76 -5.90 7.87 10.98
N ARG A 77 -4.84 7.21 11.47
CA ARG A 77 -3.52 7.28 10.82
C ARG A 77 -3.55 6.72 9.39
N ALA A 78 -4.26 5.61 9.17
CA ALA A 78 -4.40 5.03 7.83
C ALA A 78 -5.21 5.94 6.90
N ARG A 79 -6.26 6.60 7.41
CA ARG A 79 -7.09 7.57 6.67
C ARG A 79 -6.29 8.79 6.26
N LEU A 80 -5.49 9.36 7.16
CA LEU A 80 -4.61 10.48 6.84
C LEU A 80 -3.66 10.12 5.69
N LEU A 81 -3.02 8.95 5.76
CA LEU A 81 -2.15 8.47 4.69
C LEU A 81 -2.91 8.18 3.39
N ALA A 82 -4.14 7.64 3.46
CA ALA A 82 -4.98 7.45 2.29
C ALA A 82 -5.35 8.78 1.62
N LEU A 83 -5.69 9.80 2.40
CA LEU A 83 -6.00 11.14 1.90
C LEU A 83 -4.78 11.82 1.26
N VAL A 84 -3.61 11.68 1.88
CA VAL A 84 -2.35 12.17 1.29
C VAL A 84 -2.07 11.48 -0.04
N ASN A 85 -2.18 10.15 -0.10
CA ASN A 85 -2.00 9.41 -1.34
C ASN A 85 -3.03 9.80 -2.40
N PHE A 86 -4.29 10.00 -2.01
CA PHE A 86 -5.35 10.48 -2.90
C PHE A 86 -5.03 11.86 -3.49
N ALA A 87 -4.61 12.81 -2.65
CA ALA A 87 -4.24 14.16 -3.08
C ALA A 87 -2.99 14.18 -3.98
N LEU A 88 -2.04 13.27 -3.76
CA LEU A 88 -0.80 13.16 -4.53
C LEU A 88 -0.96 12.31 -5.80
N SER A 89 -1.99 11.47 -5.88
CA SER A 89 -2.25 10.57 -7.02
C SER A 89 -2.34 11.24 -8.41
N PRO A 90 -2.92 12.45 -8.60
CA PRO A 90 -2.97 13.07 -9.93
C PRO A 90 -1.59 13.51 -10.44
N PHE A 91 -0.60 13.69 -9.56
CA PHE A 91 0.74 14.10 -9.96
C PHE A 91 1.51 13.02 -10.73
N VAL A 92 1.09 11.75 -10.63
CA VAL A 92 1.60 10.68 -11.51
C VAL A 92 1.26 10.95 -12.97
N TYR A 93 0.07 11.48 -13.24
CA TYR A 93 -0.33 11.88 -14.59
C TYR A 93 0.49 13.06 -15.10
N PHE A 94 0.76 14.06 -14.26
CA PHE A 94 1.58 15.21 -14.66
C PHE A 94 3.04 14.82 -14.90
N TRP A 95 3.61 13.94 -14.07
CA TRP A 95 4.95 13.40 -14.26
C TRP A 95 5.13 12.69 -15.61
N SER A 96 4.15 11.86 -16.01
CA SER A 96 4.24 11.15 -17.30
C SER A 96 4.16 12.08 -18.52
N ARG A 97 3.68 13.31 -18.34
CA ARG A 97 3.62 14.35 -19.38
C ARG A 97 4.80 15.31 -19.36
N LEU A 98 5.29 15.65 -18.17
CA LEU A 98 6.35 16.62 -17.94
C LEU A 98 7.47 15.99 -17.09
N PRO A 99 8.19 14.97 -17.62
CA PRO A 99 9.22 14.26 -16.88
C PRO A 99 10.49 15.11 -16.63
N THR A 100 10.62 16.26 -17.30
CA THR A 100 11.77 17.16 -17.14
C THR A 100 11.67 18.00 -15.87
N GLU A 101 10.46 18.16 -15.32
CA GLU A 101 10.21 19.00 -14.13
C GLU A 101 10.48 18.23 -12.84
N MET A 102 11.53 18.65 -12.12
CA MET A 102 11.97 18.02 -10.87
C MET A 102 10.89 18.00 -9.78
N PHE A 103 9.97 18.97 -9.79
CA PHE A 103 8.86 19.04 -8.85
C PHE A 103 7.93 17.82 -8.95
N PHE A 104 7.58 17.40 -10.16
CA PHE A 104 6.70 16.25 -10.36
C PHE A 104 7.41 14.94 -9.99
N TYR A 105 8.71 14.83 -10.27
CA TYR A 105 9.52 13.69 -9.81
C TYR A 105 9.46 13.55 -8.29
N GLN A 106 9.78 14.63 -7.56
CA GLN A 106 9.78 14.64 -6.10
C GLN A 106 8.41 14.29 -5.54
N THR A 107 7.34 14.78 -6.16
CA THR A 107 5.97 14.51 -5.74
C THR A 107 5.60 13.02 -5.93
N VAL A 108 6.00 12.40 -7.03
CA VAL A 108 5.79 10.96 -7.26
C VAL A 108 6.64 10.11 -6.30
N VAL A 109 7.86 10.55 -5.97
CA VAL A 109 8.69 9.91 -4.94
C VAL A 109 8.01 9.99 -3.58
N VAL A 110 7.51 11.17 -3.19
CA VAL A 110 6.74 11.34 -1.95
C VAL A 110 5.50 10.45 -1.95
N LEU A 111 4.75 10.37 -3.05
CA LEU A 111 3.61 9.47 -3.20
C LEU A 111 4.00 8.01 -2.98
N ALA A 112 5.12 7.55 -3.53
CA ALA A 112 5.60 6.19 -3.33
C ALA A 112 5.94 5.93 -1.85
N PHE A 113 6.63 6.87 -1.19
CA PHE A 113 6.92 6.78 0.24
C PHE A 113 5.64 6.77 1.10
N THR A 114 4.68 7.65 0.82
CA THR A 114 3.40 7.69 1.56
C THR A 114 2.53 6.47 1.29
N GLY A 115 2.61 5.88 0.10
CA GLY A 115 1.96 4.62 -0.25
C GLY A 115 2.53 3.43 0.53
N LEU A 116 3.85 3.39 0.69
CA LEU A 116 4.51 2.41 1.55
C LEU A 116 4.14 2.60 3.02
N LEU A 117 4.18 3.83 3.54
CA LEU A 117 3.73 4.13 4.91
C LEU A 117 2.27 3.72 5.11
N PHE A 118 1.41 3.94 4.12
CA PHE A 118 0.03 3.47 4.14
C PHE A 118 -0.07 1.95 4.28
N LEU A 119 0.71 1.18 3.51
CA LEU A 119 0.78 -0.29 3.64
C LEU A 119 1.23 -0.73 5.04
N CYS A 120 2.25 -0.08 5.60
CA CYS A 120 2.69 -0.33 6.98
C CYS A 120 1.56 -0.11 7.98
N GLN A 121 0.89 1.04 7.88
CA GLN A 121 -0.20 1.39 8.78
C GLN A 121 -1.40 0.45 8.59
N LEU A 122 -1.69 0.04 7.35
CA LEU A 122 -2.74 -0.92 7.05
C LEU A 122 -2.44 -2.29 7.65
N ASN A 123 -1.19 -2.76 7.59
CA ASN A 123 -0.80 -4.00 8.26
C ASN A 123 -0.96 -3.91 9.78
N HIS A 124 -0.67 -2.75 10.38
CA HIS A 124 -0.94 -2.53 11.80
C HIS A 124 -2.44 -2.56 12.12
N VAL A 125 -3.28 -1.98 11.26
CA VAL A 125 -4.75 -2.07 11.37
C VAL A 125 -5.22 -3.53 11.29
N LEU A 126 -4.75 -4.30 10.31
CA LEU A 126 -5.09 -5.72 10.16
C LEU A 126 -4.62 -6.56 11.35
N GLN A 127 -3.45 -6.27 11.92
CA GLN A 127 -2.96 -6.92 13.12
C GLN A 127 -3.87 -6.67 14.33
N ARG A 128 -4.38 -5.44 14.48
CA ARG A 128 -5.35 -5.10 15.53
C ARG A 128 -6.68 -5.81 15.31
N LEU A 129 -7.14 -5.88 14.07
CA LEU A 129 -8.33 -6.65 13.70
C LEU A 129 -8.17 -8.13 14.05
N ALA A 130 -7.02 -8.74 13.74
CA ALA A 130 -6.71 -10.12 14.09
C ALA A 130 -6.62 -10.35 15.61
N ALA A 131 -6.20 -9.35 16.39
CA ALA A 131 -6.21 -9.44 17.85
C ALA A 131 -7.64 -9.45 18.44
N MET A 132 -8.61 -8.89 17.73
CA MET A 132 -10.03 -8.94 18.10
C MET A 132 -10.73 -10.23 17.64
N LEU A 133 -10.10 -10.99 16.74
CA LEU A 133 -10.61 -12.26 16.25
C LEU A 133 -10.10 -13.43 17.12
N PRO A 134 -10.87 -14.53 17.23
CA PRO A 134 -10.52 -15.68 18.07
C PRO A 134 -9.40 -16.57 17.49
N ASP A 135 -8.95 -16.33 16.25
CA ASP A 135 -7.97 -17.17 15.56
C ASP A 135 -6.52 -16.81 15.93
N GLU A 136 -5.84 -17.73 16.61
CA GLU A 136 -4.44 -17.57 17.03
C GLU A 136 -3.46 -17.68 15.85
N THR A 137 -3.75 -18.53 14.86
CA THR A 137 -2.87 -18.72 13.70
C THR A 137 -2.80 -17.47 12.84
N LEU A 138 -3.95 -16.81 12.64
CA LEU A 138 -4.03 -15.52 11.94
C LEU A 138 -3.23 -14.43 12.67
N ARG A 139 -3.22 -14.46 14.01
CA ARG A 139 -2.54 -13.47 14.83
C ARG A 139 -1.02 -13.55 14.73
N ASP A 140 -0.48 -14.76 14.71
CA ASP A 140 0.97 -14.96 14.58
C ASP A 140 1.46 -14.72 13.16
N ASP A 141 0.69 -15.11 12.14
CA ASP A 141 0.92 -14.73 10.75
C ASP A 141 1.02 -13.20 10.61
N MET A 142 0.04 -12.46 11.13
CA MET A 142 0.01 -10.99 11.03
C MET A 142 1.22 -10.32 11.67
N ARG A 143 1.73 -10.86 12.79
CA ARG A 143 2.93 -10.35 13.46
C ARG A 143 4.17 -10.53 12.60
N PHE A 144 4.35 -11.72 12.02
CA PHE A 144 5.48 -12.02 11.15
C PHE A 144 5.47 -11.13 9.92
N PHE A 145 4.33 -11.04 9.23
CA PHE A 145 4.22 -10.28 7.99
C PHE A 145 4.35 -8.78 8.21
N THR A 146 3.84 -8.23 9.31
CA THR A 146 4.03 -6.82 9.65
C THR A 146 5.51 -6.48 9.85
N ARG A 147 6.25 -7.34 10.58
CA ARG A 147 7.70 -7.16 10.78
C ARG A 147 8.47 -7.29 9.47
N PHE A 148 8.13 -8.27 8.65
CA PHE A 148 8.78 -8.51 7.37
C PHE A 148 8.55 -7.34 6.40
N ASN A 149 7.33 -6.82 6.31
CA ASN A 149 7.01 -5.67 5.47
C ASN A 149 7.76 -4.41 5.93
N LEU A 150 7.84 -4.19 7.24
CA LEU A 150 8.62 -3.09 7.81
C LEU A 150 10.12 -3.23 7.51
N ALA A 151 10.67 -4.44 7.60
CA ALA A 151 12.06 -4.71 7.22
C ALA A 151 12.32 -4.44 5.72
N LEU A 152 11.40 -4.83 4.84
CA LEU A 152 11.50 -4.53 3.40
C LEU A 152 11.43 -3.01 3.13
N MET A 153 10.56 -2.29 3.84
CA MET A 153 10.46 -0.83 3.69
C MET A 153 11.69 -0.08 4.22
N LEU A 154 12.24 -0.50 5.36
CA LEU A 154 13.51 0.04 5.85
C LEU A 154 14.65 -0.31 4.90
N GLY A 155 14.68 -1.54 4.40
CA GLY A 155 15.68 -1.98 3.42
C GLY A 155 15.63 -1.16 2.13
N SER A 156 14.44 -0.87 1.61
CA SER A 156 14.27 -0.06 0.41
C SER A 156 14.64 1.40 0.64
N ALA A 157 14.24 1.99 1.78
CA ALA A 157 14.61 3.35 2.15
C ALA A 157 16.13 3.51 2.35
N CYS A 158 16.77 2.56 3.05
CA CYS A 158 18.22 2.53 3.22
C CYS A 158 18.96 2.36 1.89
N SER A 159 18.47 1.49 1.00
CA SER A 159 19.05 1.31 -0.33
C SER A 159 18.96 2.58 -1.18
N PHE A 160 17.81 3.26 -1.16
CA PHE A 160 17.63 4.52 -1.87
C PHE A 160 18.52 5.64 -1.30
N ALA A 161 18.58 5.78 0.02
CA ALA A 161 19.44 6.75 0.69
C ALA A 161 20.93 6.48 0.40
N GLY A 162 21.35 5.21 0.49
CA GLY A 162 22.71 4.77 0.16
C GLY A 162 23.08 5.08 -1.28
N TYR A 163 22.18 4.82 -2.23
CA TYR A 163 22.37 5.16 -3.65
C TYR A 163 22.59 6.67 -3.85
N GLN A 164 21.74 7.51 -3.24
CA GLN A 164 21.84 8.97 -3.36
C GLN A 164 23.14 9.52 -2.76
N VAL A 165 23.61 8.96 -1.64
CA VAL A 165 24.89 9.34 -1.02
C VAL A 165 26.06 8.92 -1.92
N LEU A 166 26.02 7.70 -2.46
CA LEU A 166 27.09 7.17 -3.30
C LEU A 166 27.20 7.95 -4.62
N GLU A 167 26.08 8.34 -5.22
CA GLU A 167 26.02 9.21 -6.40
C GLU A 167 26.63 10.59 -6.13
N ARG A 168 26.34 11.19 -4.97
CA ARG A 168 26.91 12.51 -4.58
C ARG A 168 28.40 12.48 -4.31
N THR A 169 28.95 11.35 -3.87
CA THR A 169 30.37 11.24 -3.51
C THR A 169 31.29 10.88 -4.68
N SER A 170 30.74 10.62 -5.89
CA SER A 170 31.50 10.21 -7.09
C SER A 170 32.48 9.04 -6.87
N ALA A 171 32.31 8.26 -5.79
CA ALA A 171 33.20 7.20 -5.35
C ALA A 171 32.70 5.81 -5.79
N LEU A 172 32.14 5.72 -7.01
CA LEU A 172 31.68 4.45 -7.56
C LEU A 172 32.87 3.67 -8.16
N PRO A 173 33.15 2.44 -7.73
CA PRO A 173 34.16 1.59 -8.35
C PRO A 173 33.83 1.37 -9.84
N GLN A 174 34.81 1.46 -10.74
CA GLN A 174 34.58 1.44 -12.20
C GLN A 174 33.78 0.21 -12.70
N GLY A 175 33.95 -0.96 -12.09
CA GLY A 175 33.14 -2.16 -12.43
C GLY A 175 31.66 -2.08 -12.03
N LEU A 176 31.32 -1.25 -11.04
CA LEU A 176 29.92 -0.98 -10.67
C LEU A 176 29.28 0.02 -11.64
N ILE A 177 30.07 0.94 -12.19
CA ILE A 177 29.62 1.92 -13.20
C ILE A 177 29.26 1.22 -14.51
N GLU A 178 30.05 0.23 -14.96
CA GLU A 178 29.77 -0.52 -16.20
C GLU A 178 28.53 -1.42 -16.10
N THR A 179 28.33 -2.09 -14.96
CA THR A 179 27.10 -2.87 -14.69
C THR A 179 25.88 -1.97 -14.50
N LEU A 180 26.02 -0.82 -13.84
CA LEU A 180 24.98 0.21 -13.78
C LEU A 180 24.71 0.85 -15.15
N ASN A 181 25.71 1.01 -16.04
CA ASN A 181 25.56 1.54 -17.40
C ASN A 181 24.82 0.59 -18.35
N LEU A 182 25.00 -0.73 -18.20
CA LEU A 182 24.15 -1.72 -18.88
C LEU A 182 22.70 -1.71 -18.35
N ALA A 183 22.50 -1.34 -17.08
CA ALA A 183 21.21 -1.20 -16.43
C ALA A 183 20.65 0.25 -16.41
N HIS A 184 21.29 1.20 -17.08
CA HIS A 184 21.02 2.66 -16.96
C HIS A 184 19.71 3.11 -17.62
N GLY A 185 18.89 2.19 -18.12
CA GLY A 185 17.51 2.51 -18.39
C GLY A 185 16.85 2.93 -17.07
N VAL A 186 16.37 4.18 -16.99
CA VAL A 186 15.46 4.65 -15.93
C VAL A 186 14.35 3.60 -15.69
N ARG A 187 13.94 2.91 -16.76
CA ARG A 187 13.01 1.78 -16.80
C ARG A 187 13.45 0.58 -15.94
N THR A 188 14.72 0.18 -15.96
CA THR A 188 15.22 -0.99 -15.22
C THR A 188 15.32 -0.71 -13.72
N ARG A 189 15.76 0.50 -13.35
CA ARG A 189 15.77 0.97 -11.94
C ARG A 189 14.36 1.04 -11.37
N PHE A 190 13.42 1.57 -12.15
CA PHE A 190 12.01 1.64 -11.76
C PHE A 190 11.39 0.25 -11.62
N ALA A 191 11.69 -0.68 -12.54
CA ALA A 191 11.21 -2.07 -12.46
C ALA A 191 11.69 -2.79 -11.19
N LEU A 192 12.94 -2.59 -10.78
CA LEU A 192 13.48 -3.16 -9.54
C LEU A 192 12.75 -2.65 -8.30
N ILE A 193 12.47 -1.34 -8.23
CA ILE A 193 11.67 -0.74 -7.15
C ILE A 193 10.26 -1.30 -7.18
N VAL A 194 9.63 -1.42 -8.35
CA VAL A 194 8.29 -1.98 -8.50
C VAL A 194 8.23 -3.43 -8.02
N VAL A 195 9.20 -4.28 -8.36
CA VAL A 195 9.29 -5.67 -7.86
C VAL A 195 9.45 -5.69 -6.34
N LEU A 196 10.27 -4.81 -5.79
CA LEU A 196 10.47 -4.70 -4.34
C LEU A 196 9.20 -4.25 -3.60
N VAL A 197 8.35 -3.43 -4.24
CA VAL A 197 7.05 -2.99 -3.70
C VAL A 197 5.92 -3.99 -3.97
N LEU A 198 6.02 -4.78 -5.04
CA LEU A 198 5.06 -5.86 -5.34
C LEU A 198 5.02 -6.92 -4.25
N LEU A 199 6.17 -7.25 -3.67
CA LEU A 199 6.26 -8.18 -2.54
C LEU A 199 5.38 -7.73 -1.35
N PRO A 200 5.60 -6.57 -0.71
CA PRO A 200 4.81 -6.14 0.43
C PRO A 200 3.33 -5.94 0.10
N VAL A 201 2.99 -5.53 -1.14
CA VAL A 201 1.60 -5.44 -1.61
C VAL A 201 0.95 -6.82 -1.68
N SER A 202 1.62 -7.80 -2.30
CA SER A 202 1.15 -9.19 -2.40
C SER A 202 0.93 -9.81 -1.01
N MET A 203 1.87 -9.59 -0.09
CA MET A 203 1.74 -10.06 1.29
C MET A 203 0.54 -9.42 1.97
N THR A 204 0.40 -8.09 1.90
CA THR A 204 -0.74 -7.37 2.50
C THR A 204 -2.07 -7.85 1.89
N MET A 205 -2.11 -8.10 0.59
CA MET A 205 -3.29 -8.65 -0.10
C MET A 205 -3.65 -10.05 0.40
N SER A 206 -2.67 -10.93 0.63
CA SER A 206 -2.88 -12.25 1.22
C SER A 206 -3.47 -12.15 2.63
N LEU A 207 -3.01 -11.19 3.44
CA LEU A 207 -3.53 -10.97 4.79
C LEU A 207 -4.96 -10.44 4.78
N VAL A 208 -5.26 -9.47 3.91
CA VAL A 208 -6.62 -8.94 3.75
C VAL A 208 -7.57 -10.07 3.35
N TRP A 209 -7.13 -10.94 2.42
CA TRP A 209 -7.90 -12.12 2.01
C TRP A 209 -8.13 -13.08 3.18
N LYS A 210 -7.08 -13.53 3.88
CA LYS A 210 -7.21 -14.44 5.03
C LYS A 210 -8.12 -13.85 6.11
N THR A 211 -7.95 -12.57 6.43
CA THR A 211 -8.78 -11.88 7.45
C THR A 211 -10.25 -11.88 7.03
N LYS A 212 -10.54 -11.61 5.75
CA LYS A 212 -11.88 -11.65 5.21
C LYS A 212 -12.50 -13.05 5.34
N GLU A 213 -11.76 -14.10 4.99
CA GLU A 213 -12.24 -15.49 5.11
C GLU A 213 -12.52 -15.88 6.57
N VAL A 214 -11.66 -15.51 7.51
CA VAL A 214 -11.89 -15.78 8.95
C VAL A 214 -13.12 -15.02 9.46
N VAL A 215 -13.32 -13.77 9.05
CA VAL A 215 -14.52 -13.00 9.39
C VAL A 215 -15.78 -13.65 8.81
N LEU A 216 -15.75 -14.08 7.55
CA LEU A 216 -16.89 -14.77 6.92
C LEU A 216 -17.17 -16.12 7.56
N GLY A 217 -16.13 -16.92 7.83
CA GLY A 217 -16.23 -18.21 8.51
C GLY A 217 -16.75 -18.09 9.94
N GLY A 218 -16.35 -17.06 10.69
CA GLY A 218 -16.86 -16.80 12.04
C GLY A 218 -18.32 -16.35 12.07
N VAL A 219 -18.85 -15.76 10.99
CA VAL A 219 -20.24 -15.28 10.89
C VAL A 219 -21.18 -16.32 10.29
N PHE A 220 -20.70 -17.11 9.31
CA PHE A 220 -21.51 -18.03 8.52
C PHE A 220 -21.15 -19.52 8.70
N GLY A 221 -20.13 -19.84 9.50
CA GLY A 221 -19.74 -21.23 9.77
C GLY A 221 -20.79 -21.99 10.59
N PRO A 222 -20.88 -23.33 10.42
CA PRO A 222 -21.74 -24.15 11.27
C PRO A 222 -21.25 -24.00 12.71
N ARG A 223 -22.14 -23.56 13.61
CA ARG A 223 -21.89 -23.65 15.04
C ARG A 223 -21.93 -25.13 15.42
N GLY A 224 -20.75 -25.72 15.59
CA GLY A 224 -20.60 -26.95 16.37
C GLY A 224 -20.89 -26.65 17.83
#